data_AF-A0A397GTN0-F1
#
_entry.id   AF-A0A397GTN0-F1
#
_cell.length_a   1.000
_cell.length_b   1.000
_cell.length_c   1.000
_cell.angle_alpha   90.00
_cell.angle_beta   90.00
_cell.angle_gamma   90.00
#
_symmetry.space_group_name_H-M   'P 1'
#
loop_
_entity.id
_entity.type
_entity.pdbx_description
1 polymer ?
#
loop_
_entity_poly.entity_id
_entity_poly.type
_entity_poly.pdbx_seq_one_letter_code
_entity_poly.pdbx_strand_id
1 'polypeptide(L)'
;METKDSFIFSLKNGNIKNSILSRVKTKCFALVYGSQKIHGPFFGNWEFSLMSNVNDFTKDKLCWCVYGSKYSYSYEKCIRTTDERFSIVDYEVFKIVKK
;
A
#
# COMPACT_ATOMS: atom_id res chain seq x y z
N MET A 1 13.92 2.91 2.20
CA MET A 1 14.61 1.86 1.42
C MET A 1 14.46 2.21 -0.04
N GLU A 2 15.50 2.06 -0.87
CA GLU A 2 15.38 2.34 -2.31
C GLU A 2 15.23 1.06 -3.12
N THR A 3 14.24 1.00 -4.01
CA THR A 3 14.11 -0.10 -4.96
C THR A 3 13.27 0.32 -6.18
N LYS A 4 13.53 -0.28 -7.34
CA LYS A 4 12.68 -0.18 -8.53
C LYS A 4 11.85 -1.43 -8.78
N ASP A 5 12.14 -2.51 -8.05
CA ASP A 5 11.54 -3.82 -8.26
C ASP A 5 10.24 -4.00 -7.48
N SER A 6 9.96 -3.11 -6.53
CA SER A 6 8.68 -3.07 -5.82
C SER A 6 7.53 -2.71 -6.77
N PHE A 7 6.36 -3.26 -6.50
CA PHE A 7 5.12 -2.93 -7.17
C PHE A 7 3.97 -3.07 -6.17
N ILE A 8 2.92 -2.29 -6.39
CA ILE A 8 1.64 -2.47 -5.71
C ILE A 8 0.59 -2.84 -6.76
N PHE A 9 -0.39 -3.64 -6.35
CA PHE A 9 -1.45 -4.05 -7.25
C PHE A 9 -2.79 -4.19 -6.52
N SER A 10 -3.88 -4.12 -7.28
CA SER A 10 -5.21 -4.47 -6.81
C SER A 10 -5.90 -5.40 -7.79
N LEU A 11 -6.53 -6.43 -7.24
CA LEU A 11 -7.35 -7.39 -7.99
C LEU A 11 -8.82 -7.00 -7.78
N LYS A 12 -9.51 -6.58 -8.84
CA LYS A 12 -10.92 -6.17 -8.75
C LYS A 12 -11.84 -7.39 -8.70
N ASN A 13 -12.16 -7.89 -7.50
CA ASN A 13 -13.08 -9.03 -7.27
C ASN A 13 -12.84 -10.21 -8.23
N GLY A 14 -11.58 -10.55 -8.47
CA GLY A 14 -11.20 -11.65 -9.38
C GLY A 14 -11.24 -11.33 -10.88
N ASN A 15 -11.71 -10.14 -11.30
CA ASN A 15 -11.62 -9.70 -12.69
C ASN A 15 -10.22 -9.16 -13.00
N ILE A 16 -9.34 -10.05 -13.48
CA ILE A 16 -7.95 -9.73 -13.83
C ILE A 16 -7.85 -8.60 -14.86
N LYS A 17 -8.80 -8.49 -15.80
CA LYS A 17 -8.78 -7.44 -16.84
C LYS A 17 -8.90 -6.03 -16.25
N ASN A 18 -9.56 -5.91 -15.09
CA ASN A 18 -9.74 -4.65 -14.38
C ASN A 18 -8.73 -4.47 -13.24
N SER A 19 -7.73 -5.35 -13.14
CA SER A 19 -6.70 -5.26 -12.12
C SER A 19 -5.72 -4.15 -12.44
N ILE A 20 -5.18 -3.53 -11.39
CA ILE A 20 -4.22 -2.46 -11.52
C ILE A 20 -2.87 -3.00 -11.08
N LEU A 21 -1.87 -2.90 -11.96
CA LEU A 21 -0.46 -3.04 -11.60
C LEU A 21 0.17 -1.66 -11.65
N SER A 22 0.84 -1.29 -10.57
CA SER A 22 1.48 0.00 -10.40
C SER A 22 2.92 -0.21 -9.97
N ARG A 23 3.87 0.21 -10.81
CA ARG A 23 5.31 0.07 -10.53
C ARG A 23 5.86 1.34 -9.92
N VAL A 24 7.03 1.23 -9.30
CA VAL A 24 7.71 2.39 -8.71
C VAL A 24 8.18 3.36 -9.80
N LYS A 25 7.74 4.61 -9.68
CA LYS A 25 8.25 5.77 -10.41
C LYS A 25 9.42 6.42 -9.65
N THR A 26 9.32 6.54 -8.33
CA THR A 26 10.32 7.20 -7.48
C THR A 26 10.89 6.20 -6.47
N LYS A 27 12.11 5.72 -6.73
CA LYS A 27 12.76 4.65 -5.95
C LYS A 27 12.94 4.95 -4.46
N CYS A 28 13.17 6.21 -4.08
CA CYS A 28 13.52 6.59 -2.71
C CYS A 28 12.36 6.41 -1.71
N PHE A 29 11.13 6.43 -2.21
CA PHE A 29 9.91 6.27 -1.42
C PHE A 29 9.18 4.96 -1.72
N ALA A 30 9.82 4.01 -2.42
CA ALA A 30 9.18 2.75 -2.77
C ALA A 30 8.64 2.01 -1.54
N LEU A 31 9.42 2.00 -0.45
CA LEU A 31 9.03 1.43 0.84
C LEU A 31 9.63 2.26 1.99
N VAL A 32 8.74 2.72 2.86
CA VAL A 32 9.07 3.53 4.04
C VAL A 32 8.58 2.81 5.29
N TYR A 33 9.41 2.81 6.33
CA TYR A 33 9.09 2.26 7.64
C TYR A 33 8.92 3.41 8.62
N GLY A 34 7.72 3.55 9.19
CA GLY A 34 7.42 4.55 10.21
C GLY A 34 7.73 4.06 11.62
N SER A 35 7.24 4.81 12.62
CA SER A 35 7.22 4.35 14.01
C SER A 35 6.36 3.10 14.16
N GLN A 36 7.00 1.98 14.51
CA GLN A 36 6.36 0.64 14.55
C GLN A 36 5.25 0.51 15.60
N LYS A 37 5.08 1.48 16.51
CA LYS A 37 4.00 1.48 17.50
C LYS A 37 2.61 1.72 16.89
N ILE A 38 2.57 2.38 15.75
CA ILE A 38 1.31 2.81 15.12
C ILE A 38 1.29 2.48 13.62
N HIS A 39 2.47 2.41 13.01
CA HIS A 39 2.61 2.27 11.58
C HIS A 39 3.15 0.89 11.20
N GLY A 40 2.44 0.25 10.28
CA GLY A 40 2.97 -0.83 9.47
C GLY A 40 3.79 -0.31 8.29
N PRO A 41 3.94 -1.10 7.21
CA PRO A 41 4.65 -0.67 6.02
C PRO A 41 3.88 0.43 5.27
N PHE A 42 4.65 1.35 4.68
CA PHE A 42 4.15 2.32 3.70
C PHE A 42 4.76 2.05 2.34
N PHE A 43 3.91 1.87 1.35
CA PHE A 43 4.33 1.83 -0.05
C PHE A 43 4.11 3.22 -0.64
N GLY A 44 5.18 3.81 -1.15
CA GLY A 44 5.14 5.12 -1.77
C GLY A 44 5.16 6.23 -0.73
N ASN A 45 4.79 7.43 -1.17
CA ASN A 45 4.62 8.56 -0.27
C ASN A 45 3.20 8.55 0.31
N TRP A 46 2.93 7.63 1.24
CA TRP A 46 1.60 7.34 1.81
C TRP A 46 0.58 6.73 0.85
N GLU A 47 1.00 6.30 -0.35
CA GLU A 47 0.10 5.80 -1.38
C GLU A 47 -0.64 4.54 -0.99
N PHE A 48 0.00 3.68 -0.20
CA PHE A 48 -0.67 2.62 0.52
C PHE A 48 -0.02 2.43 1.89
N SER A 49 -0.80 2.59 2.95
CA SER A 49 -0.30 2.61 4.33
C SER A 49 -1.17 1.74 5.23
N LEU A 50 -0.49 0.93 6.03
CA LEU A 50 -1.10 0.19 7.14
C LEU A 50 -0.83 0.95 8.43
N MET A 51 -1.89 1.27 9.17
CA MET A 51 -1.79 2.05 10.41
C MET A 51 -2.84 1.53 11.40
N SER A 52 -2.46 1.47 12.68
CA SER A 52 -3.37 1.18 13.77
C SER A 52 -2.85 1.76 15.09
N ASN A 53 -3.72 2.41 15.86
CA ASN A 53 -3.43 2.87 17.23
C ASN A 53 -3.59 1.75 18.27
N VAL A 54 -4.21 0.63 17.90
CA VAL A 54 -4.48 -0.52 18.78
C VAL A 54 -3.67 -1.77 18.41
N ASN A 55 -2.63 -1.60 17.57
CA ASN A 55 -1.79 -2.68 17.03
C ASN A 55 -2.60 -3.77 16.29
N ASP A 56 -3.73 -3.40 15.69
CA ASP A 56 -4.61 -4.30 14.97
C ASP A 56 -5.29 -3.54 13.83
N PHE A 57 -4.75 -3.72 12.62
CA PHE A 57 -5.23 -3.06 11.40
C PHE A 57 -6.68 -3.40 11.03
N THR A 58 -7.30 -4.38 11.70
CA THR A 58 -8.69 -4.77 11.46
C THR A 58 -9.70 -3.90 12.22
N LYS A 59 -9.27 -3.12 13.23
CA LYS A 59 -10.20 -2.54 14.22
C LYS A 59 -10.50 -1.05 14.10
N ASP A 60 -9.54 -0.21 13.69
CA ASP A 60 -9.63 1.24 13.92
C ASP A 60 -9.72 2.12 12.66
N LYS A 61 -9.82 1.51 11.48
CA LYS A 61 -9.98 2.18 10.19
C LYS A 61 -8.92 3.27 9.93
N LEU A 62 -7.67 3.03 10.32
CA LEU A 62 -6.58 3.97 10.07
C LEU A 62 -5.76 3.67 8.82
N CYS A 63 -5.94 2.51 8.19
CA CYS A 63 -5.27 2.21 6.93
C CYS A 63 -5.76 3.14 5.82
N TRP A 64 -4.86 3.48 4.89
CA TRP A 64 -5.15 4.48 3.88
C TRP A 64 -4.46 4.19 2.55
N CYS A 65 -5.13 4.59 1.47
CA CYS A 65 -4.60 4.54 0.12
C CYS A 65 -5.03 5.83 -0.57
N VAL A 66 -4.07 6.64 -0.98
CA VAL A 66 -4.38 7.96 -1.53
C VAL A 66 -4.94 7.83 -2.95
N TYR A 67 -5.87 8.72 -3.28
CA TYR A 67 -6.50 8.79 -4.59
C TYR A 67 -6.81 10.24 -4.96
N GLY A 68 -6.55 10.60 -6.23
CA GLY A 68 -6.86 11.93 -6.78
C GLY A 68 -5.63 12.78 -7.07
N SER A 69 -5.82 13.84 -7.86
CA SER A 69 -4.73 14.67 -8.41
C SER A 69 -3.98 15.53 -7.39
N LYS A 70 -4.51 15.68 -6.16
CA LYS A 70 -3.91 16.50 -5.10
C LYS A 70 -2.67 15.87 -4.43
N TYR A 71 -2.37 14.61 -4.72
CA TYR A 71 -1.26 13.88 -4.10
C TYR A 71 -0.06 13.72 -5.04
N SER A 72 1.13 13.63 -4.44
CA SER A 72 2.36 13.28 -5.16
C SER A 72 2.60 11.78 -5.08
N TYR A 73 2.79 11.15 -6.24
CA TYR A 73 2.89 9.70 -6.38
C TYR A 73 4.31 9.25 -6.70
N SER A 74 4.75 8.22 -5.99
CA SER A 74 5.98 7.45 -6.14
C SER A 74 5.74 6.14 -6.89
N TYR A 75 4.48 5.71 -7.05
CA TYR A 75 4.06 4.67 -7.98
C TYR A 75 3.29 5.26 -9.17
N GLU A 76 3.21 4.50 -10.27
CA GLU A 76 2.64 4.99 -11.55
C GLU A 76 1.13 5.24 -11.52
N LYS A 77 0.39 4.46 -10.72
CA LYS A 77 -1.08 4.40 -10.68
C LYS A 77 -1.60 4.21 -9.26
N CYS A 78 -2.74 4.83 -8.94
CA CYS A 78 -3.49 4.51 -7.73
C CYS A 78 -4.11 3.11 -7.84
N ILE A 79 -4.07 2.33 -6.75
CA ILE A 79 -4.67 0.97 -6.73
C ILE A 79 -6.11 0.96 -6.20
N ARG A 80 -6.61 2.12 -5.72
CA ARG A 80 -7.99 2.36 -5.29
C ARG A 80 -8.58 3.56 -6.02
N THR A 81 -9.90 3.69 -5.96
CA THR A 81 -10.72 4.74 -6.59
C THR A 81 -11.36 5.68 -5.56
N THR A 82 -10.90 5.64 -4.31
CA THR A 82 -11.37 6.45 -3.18
C THR A 82 -10.20 6.71 -2.23
N ASP A 83 -10.18 7.86 -1.58
CA ASP A 83 -9.24 8.25 -0.52
C ASP A 83 -9.83 8.06 0.89
N GLU A 84 -10.92 7.30 1.02
CA GLU A 84 -11.46 6.93 2.33
C GLU A 84 -10.53 6.00 3.10
N ARG A 85 -10.42 6.23 4.42
CA ARG A 85 -9.72 5.31 5.32
C ARG A 85 -10.52 4.03 5.53
N PHE A 86 -9.83 2.95 5.84
CA PHE A 86 -10.43 1.63 5.95
C PHE A 86 -9.71 0.76 6.98
N SER A 87 -10.39 -0.29 7.43
CA SER A 87 -9.76 -1.43 8.10
C SER A 87 -9.49 -2.51 7.06
N ILE A 88 -8.42 -3.27 7.23
CA ILE A 88 -8.25 -4.52 6.49
C ILE A 88 -9.11 -5.62 7.14
N VAL A 89 -9.63 -6.54 6.34
CA VAL A 89 -10.35 -7.71 6.88
C VAL A 89 -9.34 -8.78 7.30
N ASP A 90 -8.31 -8.97 6.48
CA ASP A 90 -7.24 -9.94 6.69
C ASP A 90 -5.97 -9.49 5.95
N TYR A 91 -4.82 -10.02 6.34
CA TYR A 91 -3.56 -9.84 5.62
C TYR A 91 -2.62 -11.04 5.78
N GLU A 92 -1.91 -11.35 4.71
CA GLU A 92 -0.93 -12.42 4.66
C GLU A 92 0.42 -11.88 4.17
N VAL A 93 1.52 -12.40 4.70
CA VAL A 93 2.88 -12.02 4.30
C VAL A 93 3.62 -13.27 3.87
N PHE A 94 4.07 -13.27 2.62
CA PHE A 94 4.79 -14.39 2.01
C PHE A 94 6.24 -14.01 1.73
N LYS A 95 7.16 -14.95 1.97
CA LYS A 95 8.57 -14.84 1.61
C LYS A 95 8.96 -15.99 0.69
N ILE A 96 9.47 -15.65 -0.49
CA ILE A 96 10.00 -16.63 -1.43
C ILE A 96 11.38 -17.08 -0.95
N VAL A 97 11.58 -18.38 -0.75
CA VAL A 97 12.88 -18.98 -0.43
C VAL A 97 13.40 -19.66 -1.69
N LYS A 98 14.66 -19.39 -2.06
CA LYS A 98 15.30 -20.10 -3.18
C LYS A 98 15.37 -21.58 -2.84
N LYS A 99 15.13 -22.41 -3.86
CA LYS A 99 15.26 -23.86 -3.75
C LYS A 99 16.72 -24.26 -3.59
#